data_AF-A0A432QBD9-F1
#
_entry.id   AF-A0A432QBD9-F1
#
_cell.length_a   1.000
_cell.length_b   1.000
_cell.length_c   1.000
_cell.angle_alpha   90.00
_cell.angle_beta   90.00
_cell.angle_gamma   90.00
#
_symmetry.space_group_name_H-M   'P 1'
#
loop_
_entity.id
_entity.type
_entity.pdbx_description
1 polymer ?
#
loop_
_entity_poly.entity_id
_entity_poly.type
_entity_poly.pdbx_seq_one_letter_code
_entity_poly.pdbx_strand_id
1 'polypeptide(L)'
;MLGNPGRFFLLFPISAIFWWYFEWLNRFVQNWYYLGIADFSALAYVLHATLCFSTVLPAVLSTVGLLSTFLSPPDHYQSDRVSRLSLERWMSRFLLVGMVVILAVLPIGPDQLFPFVWVAPLFIIIGMQGAAGRPNFFSPLLRGDWRRVLLPVQAGFICGFLWEMWNWKSLAHWEYSIPYVDCYHLFAMPVLGYLGYLPFGLECQVIALSFVSFFSGDILEDELYSVTRP
;
A
#
# COMPACT_ATOMS: atom_id res chain seq x y z
N MET A 1 -15.19 -2.99 -6.68
CA MET A 1 -14.00 -3.86 -6.83
C MET A 1 -14.26 -5.31 -6.42
N LEU A 2 -14.53 -5.58 -5.13
CA LEU A 2 -14.65 -6.96 -4.62
C LEU A 2 -15.82 -7.75 -5.20
N GLY A 3 -16.92 -7.07 -5.58
CA GLY A 3 -18.08 -7.71 -6.21
C GLY A 3 -17.94 -8.00 -7.71
N ASN A 4 -16.83 -7.61 -8.36
CA ASN A 4 -16.56 -7.90 -9.76
C ASN A 4 -15.38 -8.88 -9.84
N PRO A 5 -15.61 -10.15 -10.23
CA PRO A 5 -14.55 -11.16 -10.27
C PRO A 5 -13.36 -10.76 -11.14
N GLY A 6 -13.59 -10.16 -12.30
CA GLY A 6 -12.52 -9.74 -13.21
C GLY A 6 -11.60 -8.68 -12.60
N ARG A 7 -12.18 -7.65 -11.97
CA ARG A 7 -11.40 -6.61 -11.28
C ARG A 7 -10.71 -7.14 -10.03
N PHE A 8 -11.30 -8.10 -9.34
CA PHE A 8 -10.66 -8.76 -8.22
C PHE A 8 -9.46 -9.61 -8.68
N PHE A 9 -9.59 -10.37 -9.77
CA PHE A 9 -8.48 -11.15 -10.33
C PHE A 9 -7.32 -10.29 -10.80
N LEU A 10 -7.57 -9.07 -11.28
CA LEU A 10 -6.51 -8.11 -11.63
C LEU A 10 -5.63 -7.72 -10.42
N LEU A 11 -6.13 -7.83 -9.19
CA LEU A 11 -5.35 -7.49 -8.00
C LEU A 11 -4.13 -8.40 -7.84
N PHE A 12 -4.20 -9.68 -8.22
CA PHE A 12 -3.10 -10.63 -8.03
C PHE A 12 -1.83 -10.28 -8.83
N PRO A 13 -1.89 -10.08 -10.17
CA PRO A 13 -0.71 -9.69 -10.93
C PRO A 13 -0.21 -8.28 -10.55
N ILE A 14 -1.11 -7.33 -10.26
CA ILE A 14 -0.72 -5.99 -9.79
C ILE A 14 0.02 -6.11 -8.46
N SER A 15 -0.46 -6.96 -7.56
CA SER A 15 0.14 -7.20 -6.23
C SER A 15 1.55 -7.77 -6.34
N ALA A 16 1.77 -8.70 -7.25
CA ALA A 16 3.10 -9.25 -7.49
C ALA A 16 4.09 -8.16 -7.95
N ILE A 17 3.71 -7.36 -8.96
CA ILE A 17 4.55 -6.26 -9.46
C ILE A 17 4.81 -5.24 -8.35
N PHE A 18 3.77 -4.90 -7.60
CA PHE A 18 3.82 -3.97 -6.49
C PHE A 18 4.82 -4.39 -5.42
N TRP A 19 4.81 -5.65 -4.99
CA TRP A 19 5.78 -6.10 -3.97
C TRP A 19 7.19 -6.28 -4.53
N TRP A 20 7.35 -6.72 -5.78
CA TRP A 20 8.67 -6.79 -6.42
C TRP A 20 9.37 -5.43 -6.49
N TYR A 21 8.61 -4.33 -6.54
CA TYR A 21 9.16 -2.99 -6.39
C TYR A 21 9.77 -2.74 -5.00
N PHE A 22 9.11 -3.19 -3.92
CA PHE A 22 9.67 -3.14 -2.57
C PHE A 22 10.91 -4.03 -2.43
N GLU A 23 10.91 -5.23 -3.02
CA GLU A 23 12.10 -6.08 -3.07
C GLU A 23 13.27 -5.40 -3.79
N TRP A 24 12.99 -4.67 -4.87
CA TRP A 24 14.01 -3.89 -5.57
C TRP A 24 14.58 -2.77 -4.68
N LEU A 25 13.72 -2.02 -3.98
CA LEU A 25 14.17 -0.99 -3.02
C LEU A 25 14.96 -1.59 -1.86
N ASN A 26 14.56 -2.77 -1.39
CA ASN A 26 15.21 -3.48 -0.30
C ASN A 26 16.65 -3.89 -0.62
N ARG A 27 17.02 -3.98 -1.90
CA ARG A 27 18.43 -4.19 -2.30
C ARG A 27 19.36 -3.07 -1.86
N PHE A 28 18.82 -1.88 -1.58
CA PHE A 28 19.60 -0.72 -1.11
C PHE A 28 19.56 -0.59 0.41
N VAL A 29 18.39 -0.78 1.02
CA VAL A 29 18.21 -0.56 2.48
C VAL A 29 18.46 -1.81 3.32
N GLN A 30 18.33 -3.01 2.73
CA GLN A 30 18.53 -4.30 3.39
C GLN A 30 17.75 -4.44 4.71
N ASN A 31 16.55 -3.85 4.77
CA ASN A 31 15.71 -3.83 5.96
C ASN A 31 15.12 -5.20 6.30
N TRP A 32 14.94 -6.06 5.30
CA TRP A 32 14.52 -7.44 5.50
C TRP A 32 15.31 -8.41 4.63
N TYR A 33 15.40 -9.66 5.07
CA TYR A 33 16.04 -10.74 4.33
C TYR A 33 15.32 -12.06 4.58
N TYR A 34 15.46 -13.02 3.65
CA TYR A 34 14.77 -14.31 3.72
C TYR A 34 15.71 -15.41 4.20
N LEU A 35 15.23 -16.22 5.14
CA LEU A 35 15.86 -17.46 5.60
C LEU A 35 15.05 -18.68 5.13
N GLY A 36 15.67 -19.87 5.17
CA GLY A 36 15.00 -21.11 4.74
C GLY A 36 14.82 -21.25 3.22
N ILE A 37 15.49 -20.41 2.43
CA ILE A 37 15.41 -20.40 0.96
C ILE A 37 16.70 -20.88 0.26
N ALA A 38 17.69 -21.38 1.00
CA ALA A 38 19.00 -21.74 0.46
C ALA A 38 18.95 -22.84 -0.62
N ASP A 39 17.96 -23.75 -0.52
CA ASP A 39 17.78 -24.85 -1.46
C ASP A 39 17.03 -24.45 -2.74
N PHE A 40 16.56 -23.20 -2.84
CA PHE A 40 15.79 -22.75 -3.99
C PHE A 40 16.73 -22.40 -5.15
N SER A 41 16.42 -22.92 -6.35
CA SER A 41 16.98 -22.35 -7.57
C SER A 41 16.44 -20.93 -7.77
N ALA A 42 17.16 -20.09 -8.54
CA ALA A 42 16.71 -18.72 -8.82
C ALA A 42 15.29 -18.68 -9.44
N LEU A 43 14.97 -19.61 -10.34
CA LEU A 43 13.63 -19.70 -10.93
C LEU A 43 12.59 -20.15 -9.90
N ALA A 44 12.91 -21.14 -9.06
CA ALA A 44 12.01 -21.60 -8.01
C ALA A 44 11.71 -20.47 -7.01
N TYR A 45 12.73 -19.69 -6.63
CA TYR A 45 12.57 -18.51 -5.77
C TYR A 45 11.64 -17.49 -6.41
N VAL A 46 11.89 -17.09 -7.67
CA VAL A 46 11.07 -16.08 -8.35
C VAL A 46 9.61 -16.52 -8.46
N LEU A 47 9.35 -17.78 -8.82
CA LEU A 47 7.99 -18.30 -8.92
C LEU A 47 7.28 -18.35 -7.55
N HIS A 48 7.97 -18.86 -6.53
CA HIS A 48 7.42 -18.96 -5.19
C HIS A 48 7.15 -17.58 -4.57
N ALA A 49 8.13 -16.68 -4.63
CA ALA A 49 8.01 -15.31 -4.15
C ALA A 49 6.89 -14.56 -4.89
N THR A 50 6.83 -14.66 -6.22
CA THR A 50 5.76 -14.03 -7.03
C THR A 50 4.38 -14.52 -6.60
N LEU A 51 4.22 -15.82 -6.31
CA LEU A 51 2.97 -16.37 -5.81
C LEU A 51 2.60 -15.76 -4.45
N CYS A 52 3.52 -15.72 -3.49
CA CYS A 52 3.30 -15.08 -2.19
C CYS A 52 2.92 -13.60 -2.35
N PHE A 53 3.70 -12.86 -3.12
CA PHE A 53 3.53 -11.43 -3.39
C PHE A 53 2.21 -11.09 -4.08
N SER A 54 1.66 -12.02 -4.87
CA SER A 54 0.38 -11.83 -5.54
C SER A 54 -0.82 -11.71 -4.58
N THR A 55 -0.65 -12.09 -3.31
CA THR A 55 -1.75 -12.14 -2.34
C THR A 55 -1.93 -10.87 -1.50
N VAL A 56 -0.96 -9.95 -1.53
CA VAL A 56 -0.90 -8.75 -0.69
C VAL A 56 -2.09 -7.80 -0.94
N LEU A 57 -2.29 -7.33 -2.18
CA LEU A 57 -3.42 -6.44 -2.49
C LEU A 57 -4.78 -7.13 -2.29
N PRO A 58 -5.01 -8.37 -2.78
CA PRO A 58 -6.25 -9.08 -2.47
C PRO A 58 -6.56 -9.16 -0.98
N ALA A 59 -5.58 -9.46 -0.14
CA ALA A 59 -5.76 -9.57 1.31
C ALA A 59 -6.13 -8.22 1.96
N VAL A 60 -5.37 -7.16 1.67
CA VAL A 60 -5.63 -5.82 2.25
C VAL A 60 -6.99 -5.29 1.78
N LEU A 61 -7.29 -5.36 0.49
CA LEU A 61 -8.55 -4.83 -0.05
C LEU A 61 -9.77 -5.64 0.42
N SER A 62 -9.63 -6.95 0.60
CA SER A 62 -10.70 -7.78 1.19
C SER A 62 -10.92 -7.42 2.65
N THR A 63 -9.86 -7.13 3.40
CA THR A 63 -9.95 -6.69 4.80
C THR A 63 -10.59 -5.30 4.89
N VAL A 64 -10.27 -4.37 3.99
CA VAL A 64 -11.01 -3.09 3.85
C VAL A 64 -12.50 -3.34 3.62
N GLY A 65 -12.83 -4.24 2.68
CA GLY A 65 -14.21 -4.66 2.41
C GLY A 65 -14.92 -5.18 3.65
N LEU A 66 -14.29 -6.11 4.37
CA LEU A 66 -14.83 -6.66 5.62
C LEU A 66 -15.05 -5.57 6.68
N LEU A 67 -14.04 -4.75 6.95
CA LEU A 67 -14.13 -3.67 7.95
C LEU A 67 -15.23 -2.65 7.60
N SER A 68 -15.44 -2.39 6.31
CA SER A 68 -16.50 -1.49 5.85
C SER A 68 -17.91 -1.98 6.18
N THR A 69 -18.11 -3.30 6.34
CA THR A 69 -19.42 -3.86 6.73
C THR A 69 -19.83 -3.49 8.16
N PHE A 70 -18.86 -3.17 9.02
CA PHE A 70 -19.10 -2.79 10.41
C PHE A 70 -19.27 -1.27 10.61
N LEU A 71 -19.02 -0.46 9.57
CA LEU A 71 -19.11 1.00 9.66
C LEU A 71 -20.27 1.54 8.82
N SER A 72 -21.38 1.92 9.46
CA SER A 72 -22.52 2.60 8.80
C SER A 72 -22.07 3.91 8.16
N PRO A 73 -22.40 4.24 6.88
CA PRO A 73 -22.06 5.50 6.21
C PRO A 73 -22.34 6.73 7.06
N PRO A 74 -21.59 7.85 6.95
CA PRO A 74 -21.92 9.04 7.70
C PRO A 74 -23.26 9.57 7.15
N ASP A 75 -24.18 9.96 8.03
CA ASP A 75 -25.53 10.44 7.67
C ASP A 75 -25.54 11.71 6.79
N HIS A 76 -24.39 12.33 6.53
CA HIS A 76 -24.24 13.61 5.81
C HIS A 76 -23.24 13.53 4.64
N TYR A 77 -23.31 12.50 3.80
CA TYR A 77 -22.60 12.50 2.53
C TYR A 77 -23.32 13.39 1.50
N GLN A 78 -22.97 14.68 1.45
CA GLN A 78 -23.42 15.55 0.36
C GLN A 78 -22.62 15.27 -0.92
N SER A 79 -23.34 14.78 -1.93
CA SER A 79 -22.86 14.42 -3.28
C SER A 79 -22.59 15.63 -4.19
N ASP A 80 -22.28 16.81 -3.64
CA ASP A 80 -22.05 17.98 -4.46
C ASP A 80 -20.55 18.18 -4.70
N ARG A 81 -20.15 17.99 -5.97
CA ARG A 81 -18.87 18.30 -6.63
C ARG A 81 -17.66 18.34 -5.71
N VAL A 82 -16.82 17.30 -5.79
CA VAL A 82 -15.50 17.20 -5.14
C VAL A 82 -14.81 18.57 -5.14
N SER A 83 -14.72 19.18 -3.96
CA SER A 83 -13.88 20.36 -3.78
C SER A 83 -12.47 19.88 -4.06
N ARG A 84 -11.90 20.38 -5.15
CA ARG A 84 -10.57 19.99 -5.59
C ARG A 84 -9.63 20.30 -4.44
N LEU A 85 -9.20 19.29 -3.67
CA LEU A 85 -7.89 19.35 -3.03
C LEU A 85 -6.87 19.28 -4.16
N SER A 86 -6.86 20.31 -5.01
CA SER A 86 -5.69 20.62 -5.78
C SER A 86 -4.73 21.19 -4.75
N LEU A 87 -3.93 20.30 -4.15
CA LEU A 87 -2.58 20.69 -3.81
C LEU A 87 -2.10 21.43 -5.06
N GLU A 88 -1.85 22.75 -4.96
CA GLU A 88 -1.68 23.59 -6.15
C GLU A 88 -0.73 22.86 -7.10
N ARG A 89 -0.99 22.86 -8.41
CA ARG A 89 -0.29 21.93 -9.34
C ARG A 89 1.23 21.95 -9.16
N TRP A 90 1.80 23.09 -8.77
CA TRP A 90 3.20 23.23 -8.40
C TRP A 90 3.59 22.48 -7.12
N MET A 91 2.80 22.51 -6.04
CA MET A 91 3.00 21.72 -4.82
C MET A 91 2.96 20.22 -5.13
N SER A 92 2.04 19.78 -5.98
CA SER A 92 1.95 18.37 -6.40
C SER A 92 3.20 17.93 -7.15
N ARG A 93 3.70 18.79 -8.06
CA ARG A 93 4.97 18.56 -8.78
C ARG A 93 6.17 18.58 -7.83
N PHE A 94 6.18 19.51 -6.87
CA PHE A 94 7.25 19.61 -5.87
C PHE A 94 7.31 18.35 -5.00
N LEU A 95 6.17 17.89 -4.49
CA LEU A 95 6.06 16.64 -3.75
C LEU A 95 6.54 15.45 -4.58
N LEU A 96 6.05 15.33 -5.82
CA LEU A 96 6.44 14.27 -6.74
C LEU A 96 7.96 14.25 -6.97
N VAL A 97 8.54 15.39 -7.35
CA VAL A 97 9.98 15.52 -7.60
C VAL A 97 10.76 15.23 -6.33
N GLY A 98 10.34 15.77 -5.18
CA GLY A 98 10.99 15.54 -3.89
C GLY A 98 11.05 14.05 -3.52
N MET A 99 9.94 13.33 -3.67
CA MET A 99 9.89 11.89 -3.36
C MET A 99 10.70 11.06 -4.36
N VAL A 100 10.67 11.40 -5.65
CA VAL A 100 11.52 10.75 -6.66
C VAL A 100 12.99 10.98 -6.38
N VAL A 101 13.39 12.20 -6.03
CA VAL A 101 14.77 12.53 -5.68
C VAL A 101 15.21 11.79 -4.42
N ILE A 102 14.37 11.73 -3.38
CA ILE A 102 14.65 10.97 -2.15
C ILE A 102 14.91 9.50 -2.47
N LEU A 103 14.06 8.86 -3.28
CA LEU A 103 14.27 7.48 -3.70
C LEU A 103 15.52 7.31 -4.58
N ALA A 104 15.86 8.30 -5.40
CA ALA A 104 17.07 8.27 -6.23
C ALA A 104 18.36 8.37 -5.40
N VAL A 105 18.34 9.11 -4.29
CA VAL A 105 19.50 9.23 -3.37
C VAL A 105 19.48 8.20 -2.24
N LEU A 106 18.47 7.33 -2.19
CA LEU A 106 18.36 6.21 -1.24
C LEU A 106 19.67 5.41 -1.07
N PRO A 107 20.42 5.07 -2.14
CA PRO A 107 21.65 4.29 -1.99
C PRO A 107 22.81 5.03 -1.29
N ILE A 108 22.74 6.36 -1.17
CA ILE A 108 23.79 7.19 -0.56
C ILE A 108 23.69 7.17 0.98
N GLY A 109 22.47 7.05 1.52
CA GLY A 109 22.20 7.04 2.96
C GLY A 109 21.05 6.11 3.32
N PRO A 110 21.20 4.79 3.09
CA PRO A 110 20.11 3.83 3.25
C PRO A 110 19.55 3.84 4.68
N ASP A 111 20.41 3.91 5.69
CA ASP A 111 20.00 3.87 7.10
C ASP A 111 19.15 5.07 7.51
N GLN A 112 19.34 6.24 6.89
CA GLN A 112 18.57 7.44 7.20
C GLN A 112 17.31 7.56 6.33
N LEU A 113 17.39 7.03 5.10
CA LEU A 113 16.36 7.21 4.09
C LEU A 113 15.38 6.03 4.01
N PHE A 114 15.64 4.91 4.69
CA PHE A 114 14.75 3.75 4.67
C PHE A 114 13.28 4.05 5.03
N PRO A 115 12.93 5.00 5.93
CA PRO A 115 11.52 5.27 6.21
C PRO A 115 10.76 5.72 4.96
N PHE A 116 11.46 6.39 4.03
CA PHE A 116 10.86 6.86 2.78
C PHE A 116 10.49 5.73 1.82
N VAL A 117 11.07 4.54 1.95
CA VAL A 117 10.65 3.35 1.17
C VAL A 117 9.16 3.07 1.38
N TRP A 118 8.63 3.32 2.59
CA TRP A 118 7.24 3.01 2.97
C TRP A 118 6.24 4.14 2.75
N VAL A 119 6.68 5.35 2.41
CA VAL A 119 5.79 6.52 2.21
C VAL A 119 5.97 7.21 0.86
N ALA A 120 7.18 7.19 0.29
CA ALA A 120 7.44 7.85 -0.98
C ALA A 120 6.56 7.32 -2.14
N PRO A 121 6.31 6.01 -2.29
CA PRO A 121 5.49 5.53 -3.42
C PRO A 121 4.05 6.07 -3.35
N LEU A 122 3.44 6.07 -2.16
CA LEU A 122 2.14 6.68 -1.91
C LEU A 122 2.11 8.16 -2.33
N PHE A 123 3.09 8.95 -1.88
CA PHE A 123 3.18 10.37 -2.20
C PHE A 123 3.52 10.65 -3.67
N ILE A 124 4.26 9.77 -4.33
CA ILE A 124 4.52 9.84 -5.78
C ILE A 124 3.19 9.71 -6.53
N ILE A 125 2.36 8.72 -6.21
CA ILE A 125 1.09 8.52 -6.89
C ILE A 125 0.14 9.71 -6.65
N ILE A 126 0.07 10.21 -5.42
CA ILE A 126 -0.72 11.39 -5.07
C ILE A 126 -0.21 12.63 -5.82
N GLY A 127 1.11 12.82 -5.87
CA GLY A 127 1.76 13.91 -6.59
C GLY A 127 1.47 13.84 -8.10
N MET A 128 1.48 12.64 -8.70
CA MET A 128 1.09 12.43 -10.09
C MET A 128 -0.38 12.78 -10.35
N GLN A 129 -1.30 12.35 -9.48
CA GLN A 129 -2.73 12.69 -9.59
C GLN A 129 -2.94 14.21 -9.54
N GLY A 130 -2.33 14.87 -8.56
CA GLY A 130 -2.43 16.33 -8.40
C GLY A 130 -1.75 17.11 -9.54
N ALA A 131 -0.60 16.65 -10.03
CA ALA A 131 0.09 17.27 -11.17
C ALA A 131 -0.72 17.14 -12.48
N ALA A 132 -1.46 16.04 -12.64
CA ALA A 132 -2.40 15.82 -13.74
C ALA A 132 -3.74 16.57 -13.55
N GLY A 133 -3.94 17.26 -12.43
CA GLY A 133 -5.19 17.95 -12.10
C GLY A 133 -6.37 17.00 -11.83
N ARG A 134 -6.09 15.73 -11.54
CA ARG A 134 -7.09 14.75 -11.11
C ARG A 134 -7.39 14.93 -9.61
N PRO A 135 -8.60 14.57 -9.14
CA PRO A 135 -8.89 14.56 -7.71
C PRO A 135 -7.89 13.65 -6.99
N ASN A 136 -7.36 14.12 -5.85
CA ASN A 136 -6.43 13.34 -5.07
C ASN A 136 -7.18 12.31 -4.19
N PHE A 137 -6.50 11.23 -3.84
CA PHE A 137 -7.05 10.18 -2.97
C PHE A 137 -7.67 10.72 -1.66
N PHE A 138 -7.11 11.80 -1.11
CA PHE A 138 -7.54 12.43 0.13
C PHE A 138 -8.68 13.47 -0.03
N SER A 139 -9.16 13.75 -1.24
CA SER A 139 -10.23 14.73 -1.50
C SER A 139 -11.48 14.53 -0.61
N PRO A 140 -11.90 13.28 -0.32
CA PRO A 140 -13.05 13.03 0.55
C PRO A 140 -12.83 13.31 2.04
N LEU A 141 -11.58 13.44 2.52
CA LEU A 141 -11.28 13.78 3.92
C LEU A 141 -11.83 15.16 4.30
N LEU A 142 -11.87 16.11 3.36
CA LEU A 142 -12.43 17.44 3.60
C LEU A 142 -13.92 17.41 3.97
N ARG A 143 -14.61 16.32 3.67
CA ARG A 143 -16.05 16.13 3.96
C ARG A 143 -16.28 15.31 5.23
N GLY A 144 -15.23 15.02 5.98
CA GLY A 144 -15.30 14.19 7.18
C GLY A 144 -15.42 12.69 6.90
N ASP A 145 -15.30 12.23 5.64
CA ASP A 145 -15.22 10.80 5.35
C ASP A 145 -13.80 10.28 5.56
N TRP A 146 -13.47 10.06 6.83
CA TRP A 146 -12.19 9.51 7.25
C TRP A 146 -12.02 8.03 6.91
N ARG A 147 -13.07 7.32 6.48
CA ARG A 147 -13.02 5.87 6.21
C ARG A 147 -12.05 5.53 5.11
N ARG A 148 -11.95 6.39 4.09
CA ARG A 148 -10.99 6.20 3.00
C ARG A 148 -9.54 6.15 3.45
N VAL A 149 -9.26 6.64 4.66
CA VAL A 149 -7.94 6.57 5.28
C VAL A 149 -7.91 5.54 6.40
N LEU A 150 -8.90 5.57 7.29
CA LEU A 150 -8.93 4.68 8.46
C LEU A 150 -9.09 3.22 8.06
N LEU A 151 -9.94 2.89 7.09
CA LEU A 151 -10.16 1.50 6.69
C LEU A 151 -8.89 0.88 6.08
N PRO A 152 -8.20 1.50 5.10
CA PRO A 152 -6.95 0.94 4.60
C PRO A 152 -5.84 0.90 5.65
N VAL A 153 -5.73 1.90 6.52
CA VAL A 153 -4.74 1.90 7.62
C VAL A 153 -4.98 0.72 8.56
N GLN A 154 -6.22 0.51 8.99
CA GLN A 154 -6.59 -0.62 9.86
C GLN A 154 -6.39 -1.96 9.15
N ALA A 155 -6.79 -2.06 7.88
CA ALA A 155 -6.59 -3.27 7.09
C ALA A 155 -5.10 -3.59 6.92
N GLY A 156 -4.27 -2.60 6.60
CA GLY A 156 -2.82 -2.75 6.51
C GLY A 156 -2.22 -3.23 7.83
N PHE A 157 -2.62 -2.64 8.95
CA PHE A 157 -2.16 -3.05 10.27
C PHE A 157 -2.59 -4.49 10.65
N ILE A 158 -3.85 -4.85 10.41
CA ILE A 158 -4.37 -6.20 10.68
C ILE A 158 -3.65 -7.23 9.81
N CYS A 159 -3.53 -6.98 8.50
CA CYS A 159 -2.81 -7.85 7.59
C CYS A 159 -1.35 -7.98 7.99
N GLY A 160 -0.68 -6.86 8.31
CA GLY A 160 0.69 -6.85 8.80
C GLY A 160 0.88 -7.71 10.04
N PHE A 161 0.03 -7.55 11.04
CA PHE A 161 0.05 -8.37 12.24
C PHE A 161 -0.12 -9.86 11.94
N LEU A 162 -1.06 -10.22 11.06
CA LEU A 162 -1.27 -11.62 10.67
C LEU A 162 -0.10 -12.19 9.86
N TRP A 163 0.50 -11.40 8.98
CA TRP A 163 1.70 -11.81 8.24
C TRP A 163 2.87 -12.07 9.19
N GLU A 164 3.12 -11.20 10.17
CA GLU A 164 4.15 -11.42 11.17
C GLU A 164 3.89 -12.68 12.02
N MET A 165 2.62 -12.92 12.38
CA MET A 165 2.20 -14.13 13.09
C MET A 165 2.43 -15.40 12.26
N TRP A 166 2.11 -15.40 10.97
CA TRP A 166 2.32 -16.56 10.08
C TRP A 166 3.79 -16.75 9.70
N ASN A 167 4.54 -15.66 9.59
CA ASN A 167 5.98 -15.68 9.35
C ASN A 167 6.73 -16.33 10.51
N TRP A 168 6.26 -16.12 11.74
CA TRP A 168 6.85 -16.72 12.93
C TRP A 168 6.86 -18.25 12.86
N LYS A 169 8.07 -18.84 12.90
CA LYS A 169 8.32 -20.29 12.80
C LYS A 169 7.92 -20.93 11.48
N SER A 170 7.73 -20.15 10.41
CA SER A 170 7.63 -20.71 9.06
C SER A 170 8.97 -21.29 8.60
N LEU A 171 8.94 -22.29 7.71
CA LEU A 171 10.15 -22.91 7.17
C LEU A 171 11.00 -21.91 6.38
N ALA A 172 10.35 -21.21 5.46
CA ALA A 172 10.89 -20.03 4.79
C ALA A 172 10.20 -18.81 5.39
N HIS A 173 10.98 -17.89 5.92
CA HIS A 173 10.49 -16.74 6.66
C HIS A 173 11.38 -15.53 6.37
N TRP A 174 10.85 -14.33 6.60
CA TRP A 174 11.62 -13.10 6.56
C TRP A 174 12.02 -12.67 7.98
N GLU A 175 13.21 -12.09 8.10
CA GLU A 175 13.68 -11.42 9.31
C GLU A 175 14.05 -9.99 8.97
N TYR A 176 14.08 -9.14 10.01
CA TYR A 176 14.27 -7.71 9.88
C TYR A 176 15.62 -7.28 10.43
N SER A 177 16.21 -6.29 9.77
CA SER A 177 17.39 -5.56 10.21
C SER A 177 17.11 -4.07 10.01
N ILE A 178 16.32 -3.48 10.90
CA ILE A 178 15.85 -2.09 10.74
C ILE A 178 16.77 -1.13 11.51
N PRO A 179 17.44 -0.18 10.84
CA PRO A 179 18.35 0.75 11.50
C PRO A 179 17.69 1.54 12.64
N TYR A 180 18.42 1.72 13.74
CA TYR A 180 18.06 2.52 14.93
C TYR A 180 16.87 2.05 15.78
N VAL A 181 16.02 1.16 15.26
CA VAL A 181 14.77 0.74 15.94
C VAL A 181 14.66 -0.78 16.09
N ASP A 182 15.75 -1.52 15.88
CA ASP A 182 15.80 -2.98 16.02
C ASP A 182 15.77 -3.43 17.50
N CYS A 183 14.64 -3.19 18.17
CA CYS A 183 14.43 -3.55 19.56
C CYS A 183 12.96 -3.88 19.85
N TYR A 184 12.73 -4.57 20.98
CA TYR A 184 11.40 -4.99 21.43
C TYR A 184 10.60 -5.69 20.34
N HIS A 185 11.09 -6.85 19.89
CA HIS A 185 10.46 -7.60 18.81
C HIS A 185 9.15 -8.24 19.24
N LEU A 186 8.14 -8.08 18.39
CA LEU A 186 6.93 -8.88 18.39
C LEU A 186 6.93 -9.70 17.11
N PHE A 187 7.02 -11.02 17.27
CA PHE A 187 7.43 -11.91 16.19
C PHE A 187 8.83 -11.54 15.65
N ALA A 188 9.02 -11.49 14.33
CA ALA A 188 10.30 -11.08 13.73
C ALA A 188 10.48 -9.56 13.69
N MET A 189 9.39 -8.79 13.79
CA MET A 189 9.42 -7.34 13.60
C MET A 189 9.59 -6.56 14.91
N PRO A 190 10.44 -5.52 14.95
CA PRO A 190 10.44 -4.54 16.04
C PRO A 190 9.08 -3.85 16.18
N VAL A 191 8.66 -3.51 17.40
CA VAL A 191 7.36 -2.85 17.64
C VAL A 191 7.18 -1.57 16.81
N LEU A 192 8.23 -0.76 16.65
CA LEU A 192 8.18 0.45 15.82
C LEU A 192 8.05 0.15 14.32
N GLY A 193 8.50 -1.03 13.88
CA GLY A 193 8.36 -1.48 12.49
C GLY A 193 6.89 -1.59 12.06
N TYR A 194 5.99 -1.94 12.98
CA TYR A 194 4.56 -2.05 12.67
C TYR A 194 3.93 -0.72 12.20
N LEU A 195 4.56 0.42 12.50
CA LEU A 195 4.13 1.72 11.98
C LEU A 195 4.21 1.79 10.45
N GLY A 196 5.08 0.99 9.82
CA GLY A 196 5.17 0.87 8.37
C GLY A 196 3.90 0.31 7.72
N TYR A 197 3.12 -0.50 8.43
CA TYR A 197 1.86 -1.04 7.90
C TYR A 197 0.75 0.02 7.74
N LEU A 198 0.86 1.15 8.45
CA LEU A 198 -0.11 2.24 8.38
C LEU A 198 -0.11 2.93 7.00
N PRO A 199 1.01 3.51 6.51
CA PRO A 199 1.07 4.04 5.15
C PRO A 199 0.96 2.94 4.09
N PHE A 200 1.46 1.73 4.37
CA PHE A 200 1.38 0.61 3.45
C PHE A 200 -0.08 0.22 3.10
N GLY A 201 -0.98 0.24 4.08
CA GLY A 201 -2.40 0.00 3.85
C GLY A 201 -3.03 1.03 2.89
N LEU A 202 -2.68 2.32 3.06
CA LEU A 202 -3.10 3.39 2.15
C LEU A 202 -2.53 3.19 0.74
N GLU A 203 -1.27 2.81 0.65
CA GLU A 203 -0.58 2.55 -0.61
C GLU A 203 -1.25 1.41 -1.39
N CYS A 204 -1.56 0.31 -0.72
CA CYS A 204 -2.32 -0.81 -1.30
C CYS A 204 -3.64 -0.33 -1.92
N GLN A 205 -4.41 0.48 -1.17
CA GLN A 205 -5.68 1.00 -1.63
C GLN A 205 -5.52 1.93 -2.84
N VAL A 206 -4.53 2.82 -2.82
CA VAL A 206 -4.25 3.78 -3.90
C VAL A 206 -3.77 3.07 -5.17
N ILE A 207 -2.89 2.08 -5.05
CA ILE A 207 -2.40 1.27 -6.17
C ILE A 207 -3.56 0.49 -6.80
N ALA A 208 -4.34 -0.23 -5.99
CA ALA A 208 -5.46 -1.01 -6.47
C ALA A 208 -6.45 -0.13 -7.25
N LEU A 209 -6.83 1.03 -6.68
CA LEU A 209 -7.71 1.99 -7.34
C LEU A 209 -7.12 2.54 -8.64
N SER A 210 -5.88 3.01 -8.61
CA SER A 210 -5.26 3.65 -9.77
C SER A 210 -5.11 2.70 -10.95
N PHE A 211 -4.67 1.46 -10.71
CA PHE A 211 -4.43 0.49 -11.77
C PHE A 211 -5.73 -0.15 -12.27
N VAL A 212 -6.66 -0.51 -11.38
CA VAL A 212 -7.94 -1.10 -11.82
C VAL A 212 -8.76 -0.08 -12.61
N SER A 213 -8.79 1.20 -12.21
CA SER A 213 -9.41 2.27 -12.98
C SER A 213 -8.74 2.44 -14.35
N PHE A 214 -7.41 2.39 -14.41
CA PHE A 214 -6.67 2.45 -15.67
C PHE A 214 -7.03 1.31 -16.63
N PHE A 215 -7.13 0.07 -16.13
CA PHE A 215 -7.49 -1.09 -16.96
C PHE A 215 -8.99 -1.20 -17.27
N SER A 216 -9.87 -0.67 -16.41
CA SER A 216 -11.33 -0.73 -16.62
C SER A 216 -11.86 0.43 -17.47
N GLY A 217 -11.08 1.49 -17.66
CA GLY A 217 -11.51 2.69 -18.38
C GLY A 217 -12.40 3.64 -17.56
N ASP A 218 -12.61 3.35 -16.28
CA ASP A 218 -13.52 4.11 -15.40
C ASP A 218 -12.78 5.19 -14.59
N ILE A 219 -13.41 6.36 -14.46
CA ILE A 219 -12.94 7.46 -13.61
C ILE A 219 -13.25 7.11 -12.15
N LEU A 220 -12.26 7.35 -11.26
CA LEU A 220 -12.15 7.00 -9.83
C LEU A 220 -13.36 7.32 -8.89
N GLU A 221 -14.47 7.86 -9.39
CA GLU A 221 -15.53 8.45 -8.55
C GLU A 221 -16.64 7.47 -8.12
N ASP A 222 -17.03 6.47 -8.94
CA ASP A 222 -18.30 5.74 -8.72
C ASP A 222 -18.21 4.36 -8.04
N GLU A 223 -17.03 3.76 -7.91
CA GLU A 223 -16.98 2.31 -7.66
C GLU A 223 -16.81 1.86 -6.21
N LEU A 224 -16.52 2.79 -5.29
CA LEU A 224 -16.37 2.43 -3.88
C LEU A 224 -17.71 2.25 -3.15
N TYR A 225 -18.82 2.78 -3.68
CA TYR A 225 -20.14 2.76 -3.04
C TYR A 225 -21.20 1.89 -3.77
N SER A 226 -20.86 1.22 -4.87
CA SER A 226 -21.80 0.30 -5.52
C SER A 226 -22.04 -1.00 -4.75
N VAL A 227 -21.26 -1.27 -3.70
CA VAL A 227 -21.47 -2.40 -2.78
C VAL A 227 -22.46 -2.06 -1.65
N THR A 228 -22.86 -0.78 -1.51
CA THR A 228 -23.77 -0.31 -0.44
C THR A 228 -25.18 0.04 -0.91
N ARG A 229 -25.54 -0.25 -2.16
CA ARG A 229 -26.95 -0.15 -2.58
C ARG A 229 -27.58 -1.53 -2.55
N PRO A 230 -28.60 -1.79 -1.70
CA PRO A 230 -29.43 -2.97 -1.84
C PRO A 230 -30.12 -2.99 -3.21
#